data_AF-A0A367JAW7-F1
#
_entry.id   AF-A0A367JAW7-F1
#
_cell.length_a   1.000
_cell.length_b   1.000
_cell.length_c   1.000
_cell.angle_alpha   90.00
_cell.angle_beta   90.00
_cell.angle_gamma   90.00
#
_symmetry.space_group_name_H-M   'P 1'
#
loop_
_entity.id
_entity.type
_entity.pdbx_description
1 polymer ?
#
loop_
_entity_poly.entity_id
_entity_poly.type
_entity_poly.pdbx_seq_one_letter_code
_entity_poly.pdbx_strand_id
1 'polypeptide(L)'
;MSLESLTNGLQFTETNSFVGIRERHEVLNHLGQVLQNRKDYFGKDIQRPGNLMDYLLSHPTTIKTKKGPLISIETLWPVVQEMGEIWASEENIGGTPGLGDVWPCTAISNDENTNLVSFHKLSQWIVFSIIEPMEKLLGATIEGTDLLTPLPDYCNGGFLIDFGFLTLKPSDYERGIKNYHANSLLPYQPKVEVAPMFDMSDPVVTEWRALTVAYLDLIAERVRQSFRLSKKLLSLSQLIQGGTWSAGRELAEISRPNTHEPPIVIKAT
;
A
#
# COMPACT_ATOMS: atom_id res chain seq x y z
N MET A 1 7.59 21.66 8.48
CA MET A 1 8.68 22.05 7.54
C MET A 1 8.06 22.75 6.35
N SER A 2 8.67 23.77 5.73
CA SER A 2 8.06 24.38 4.52
C SER A 2 8.40 23.57 3.26
N LEU A 3 7.58 23.70 2.21
CA LEU A 3 7.83 23.03 0.93
C LEU A 3 9.15 23.51 0.31
N GLU A 4 9.46 24.79 0.47
CA GLU A 4 10.73 25.39 0.05
C GLU A 4 11.92 24.73 0.77
N SER A 5 11.85 24.53 2.08
CA SER A 5 12.90 23.84 2.82
C SER A 5 13.12 22.40 2.33
N LEU A 6 12.04 21.67 2.05
CA LEU A 6 12.14 20.31 1.51
C LEU A 6 12.75 20.31 0.10
N THR A 7 12.27 21.18 -0.77
CA THR A 7 12.73 21.35 -2.17
C THR A 7 14.22 21.67 -2.19
N ASN A 8 14.65 22.65 -1.38
CA ASN A 8 16.05 23.03 -1.26
C ASN A 8 16.92 21.89 -0.68
N GLY A 9 16.43 21.20 0.36
CA GLY A 9 17.15 20.08 0.99
C GLY A 9 17.33 18.87 0.07
N LEU A 10 16.33 18.59 -0.77
CA LEU A 10 16.38 17.52 -1.79
C LEU A 10 17.05 17.97 -3.09
N GLN A 11 17.51 19.24 -3.15
CA GLN A 11 18.09 19.84 -4.35
C GLN A 11 17.15 19.70 -5.57
N PHE A 12 15.85 19.87 -5.34
CA PHE A 12 14.84 19.70 -6.37
C PHE A 12 14.89 20.87 -7.36
N THR A 13 15.14 20.55 -8.63
CA THR A 13 15.32 21.51 -9.73
C THR A 13 14.67 21.00 -11.00
N GLU A 14 14.73 21.75 -12.10
CA GLU A 14 14.31 21.28 -13.42
C GLU A 14 15.07 20.01 -13.86
N THR A 15 16.35 19.90 -13.50
CA THR A 15 17.22 18.76 -13.85
C THR A 15 17.22 17.64 -12.81
N ASN A 16 16.75 17.92 -11.59
CA ASN A 16 16.57 16.96 -10.51
C ASN A 16 15.14 17.07 -9.98
N SER A 17 14.19 16.61 -10.78
CA SER A 17 12.77 16.59 -10.42
C SER A 17 12.28 15.16 -10.30
N PHE A 18 11.23 14.99 -9.51
CA PHE A 18 10.48 13.75 -9.40
C PHE A 18 9.01 14.08 -9.14
N VAL A 19 8.15 13.15 -9.50
CA VAL A 19 6.70 13.31 -9.34
C VAL A 19 6.34 13.31 -7.84
N GLY A 20 5.40 14.19 -7.48
CA GLY A 20 4.74 14.13 -6.18
C GLY A 20 5.46 14.85 -5.03
N ILE A 21 6.22 15.92 -5.28
CA ILE A 21 6.98 16.63 -4.21
C ILE A 21 6.07 17.27 -3.15
N ARG A 22 4.88 17.74 -3.53
CA ARG A 22 3.92 18.40 -2.62
C ARG A 22 3.27 17.37 -1.70
N GLU A 23 2.84 16.27 -2.26
CA GLU A 23 2.24 15.13 -1.59
C GLU A 23 3.25 14.51 -0.61
N ARG A 24 4.52 14.36 -1.03
CA ARG A 24 5.60 13.91 -0.12
C ARG A 24 5.85 14.90 1.02
N HIS A 25 5.76 16.20 0.76
CA HIS A 25 5.87 17.24 1.80
C HIS A 25 4.73 17.15 2.81
N GLU A 26 3.50 16.92 2.34
CA GLU A 26 2.32 16.70 3.18
C GLU A 26 2.47 15.45 4.05
N VAL A 27 2.88 14.32 3.47
CA VAL A 27 3.17 13.07 4.21
C VAL A 27 4.17 13.31 5.34
N LEU A 28 5.26 14.04 5.07
CA LEU A 28 6.29 14.32 6.08
C LEU A 28 5.80 15.23 7.20
N ASN A 29 5.02 16.26 6.88
CA ASN A 29 4.43 17.12 7.92
C ASN A 29 3.42 16.35 8.75
N HIS A 30 2.60 15.52 8.12
CA HIS A 30 1.64 14.69 8.82
C HIS A 30 2.33 13.74 9.79
N LEU A 31 3.36 13.02 9.35
CA LEU A 31 4.16 12.17 10.24
C LEU A 31 4.70 12.97 11.43
N GLY A 32 5.21 14.18 11.20
CA GLY A 32 5.65 15.07 12.28
C GLY A 32 4.54 15.38 13.30
N GLN A 33 3.32 15.63 12.83
CA GLN A 33 2.15 15.89 13.68
C GLN A 33 1.74 14.65 14.49
N VAL A 34 1.72 13.47 13.86
CA VAL A 34 1.41 12.19 14.52
C VAL A 34 2.41 11.90 15.63
N LEU A 35 3.70 12.06 15.34
CA LEU A 35 4.76 11.87 16.34
C LEU A 35 4.52 12.76 17.57
N GLN A 36 4.15 14.03 17.36
CA GLN A 36 3.88 14.98 18.45
C GLN A 36 2.60 14.68 19.23
N ASN A 37 1.54 14.23 18.56
CA ASN A 37 0.23 13.98 19.15
C ASN A 37 0.15 12.63 19.86
N ARG A 38 0.80 11.59 19.33
CA ARG A 38 0.78 10.22 19.84
C ARG A 38 1.99 9.93 20.72
N LYS A 39 2.10 10.68 21.82
CA LYS A 39 3.19 10.51 22.82
C LYS A 39 3.14 9.16 23.54
N ASP A 40 1.98 8.52 23.54
CA ASP A 40 1.77 7.15 23.99
C ASP A 40 2.52 6.13 23.13
N TYR A 41 2.63 6.36 21.82
CA TYR A 41 3.37 5.49 20.89
C TYR A 41 4.80 5.95 20.67
N PHE A 42 5.03 7.25 20.52
CA PHE A 42 6.31 7.79 20.06
C PHE A 42 7.14 8.46 21.15
N GLY A 43 6.79 8.27 22.43
CA GLY A 43 7.54 8.75 23.58
C GLY A 43 7.18 10.16 24.05
N LYS A 44 7.48 10.45 25.32
CA LYS A 44 7.05 11.69 26.00
C LYS A 44 8.02 12.86 25.88
N ASP A 45 9.32 12.58 25.95
CA ASP A 45 10.34 13.63 25.99
C ASP A 45 10.80 14.03 24.58
N ILE A 46 11.26 13.07 23.78
CA ILE A 46 11.70 13.27 22.41
C ILE A 46 10.89 12.34 21.51
N GLN A 47 10.00 12.87 20.68
CA GLN A 47 9.14 12.07 19.81
C GLN A 47 9.90 11.56 18.59
N ARG A 48 9.98 10.24 18.40
CA ARG A 48 10.65 9.61 17.26
C ARG A 48 9.90 8.35 16.82
N PRO A 49 9.92 7.99 15.53
CA PRO A 49 9.33 6.73 15.07
C PRO A 49 9.87 5.52 15.83
N GLY A 50 11.18 5.46 16.10
CA GLY A 50 11.81 4.34 16.82
C GLY A 50 11.27 4.09 18.23
N ASN A 51 10.68 5.10 18.88
CA ASN A 51 10.10 4.95 20.21
C ASN A 51 8.82 4.09 20.22
N LEU A 52 8.25 3.79 19.05
CA LEU A 52 7.21 2.75 18.93
C LEU A 52 7.70 1.43 19.54
N MET A 53 9.00 1.14 19.50
CA MET A 53 9.55 -0.07 20.10
C MET A 53 9.41 -0.06 21.62
N ASP A 54 9.60 1.09 22.27
CA ASP A 54 9.43 1.21 23.72
C ASP A 54 7.97 0.96 24.11
N TYR A 55 7.03 1.50 23.32
CA TYR A 55 5.61 1.21 23.47
C TYR A 55 5.34 -0.29 23.34
N LEU A 56 5.78 -0.93 22.24
CA LEU A 56 5.53 -2.36 22.01
C LEU A 56 6.16 -3.24 23.09
N LEU A 57 7.40 -2.97 23.50
CA LEU A 57 8.11 -3.79 24.50
C LEU A 57 7.56 -3.64 25.92
N SER A 58 6.90 -2.53 26.22
CA SER A 58 6.25 -2.26 27.51
C SER A 58 4.76 -2.57 27.52
N HIS A 59 4.16 -2.83 26.35
CA HIS A 59 2.74 -3.09 26.22
C HIS A 59 2.31 -4.34 27.01
N PRO A 60 1.16 -4.33 27.73
CA PRO A 60 0.74 -5.45 28.57
C PRO A 60 0.51 -6.78 27.82
N THR A 61 0.23 -6.73 26.52
CA THR A 61 0.04 -7.91 25.66
C THR A 61 1.36 -8.53 25.21
N THR A 62 2.48 -7.83 25.34
CA THR A 62 3.79 -8.33 24.91
C THR A 62 4.35 -9.32 25.90
N ILE A 63 4.56 -10.56 25.45
CA ILE A 63 5.07 -11.64 26.30
C ILE A 63 6.59 -11.69 26.20
N LYS A 64 7.27 -11.51 27.33
CA LYS A 64 8.74 -11.63 27.41
C LYS A 64 9.14 -13.09 27.50
N THR A 65 9.85 -13.60 26.49
CA THR A 65 10.37 -14.98 26.49
C THR A 65 11.90 -14.99 26.59
N LYS A 66 12.49 -16.16 26.82
CA LYS A 66 13.96 -16.33 26.80
C LYS A 66 14.59 -16.08 25.42
N LYS A 67 13.81 -16.16 24.33
CA LYS A 67 14.29 -15.99 22.95
C LYS A 67 14.09 -14.57 22.40
N GLY A 68 13.34 -13.74 23.13
CA GLY A 68 12.93 -12.40 22.71
C GLY A 68 11.46 -12.12 23.05
N PRO A 69 10.99 -10.90 22.79
CA PRO A 69 9.60 -10.52 23.01
C PRO A 69 8.69 -11.17 21.95
N LEU A 70 7.51 -11.62 22.37
CA LEU A 70 6.42 -12.00 21.47
C LEU A 70 5.42 -10.84 21.44
N ILE A 71 5.20 -10.28 20.26
CA ILE A 71 4.40 -9.07 20.02
C ILE A 71 3.26 -9.44 19.08
N SER A 72 2.01 -9.16 19.46
CA SER A 72 0.85 -9.37 18.59
C SER A 72 0.74 -8.27 17.53
N ILE A 73 0.37 -8.64 16.30
CA ILE A 73 0.07 -7.69 15.24
C ILE A 73 -1.04 -6.71 15.66
N GLU A 74 -1.99 -7.13 16.48
CA GLU A 74 -3.08 -6.26 16.98
C GLU A 74 -2.58 -5.16 17.92
N THR A 75 -1.40 -5.35 18.52
CA THR A 75 -0.73 -4.30 19.31
C THR A 75 0.05 -3.33 18.42
N LEU A 76 0.60 -3.82 17.30
CA LEU A 76 1.32 -3.01 16.33
C LEU A 76 0.40 -2.22 15.40
N TRP A 77 -0.74 -2.81 15.02
CA TRP A 77 -1.63 -2.30 13.99
C TRP A 77 -2.15 -0.87 14.27
N PRO A 78 -2.64 -0.52 15.47
CA PRO A 78 -3.07 0.84 15.75
C PRO A 78 -1.94 1.87 15.61
N VAL A 79 -0.69 1.50 15.92
CA VAL A 79 0.46 2.39 15.81
C VAL A 79 0.75 2.74 14.34
N VAL A 80 0.76 1.73 13.47
CA VAL A 80 1.03 1.93 12.04
C VAL A 80 -0.16 2.55 11.29
N GLN A 81 -1.37 2.43 11.79
CA GLN A 81 -2.55 3.09 11.24
C GLN A 81 -2.45 4.61 11.41
N GLU A 82 -1.98 5.06 12.57
CA GLU A 82 -1.74 6.49 12.85
C GLU A 82 -0.59 7.05 12.01
N MET A 83 0.46 6.27 11.76
CA MET A 83 1.54 6.67 10.86
C MET A 83 1.14 6.62 9.38
N GLY A 84 0.07 5.89 9.07
CA GLY A 84 -0.33 5.46 7.73
C GLY A 84 -1.32 6.40 7.07
N GLU A 85 -2.35 5.86 6.43
CA GLU A 85 -3.21 6.59 5.48
C GLU A 85 -4.43 7.29 6.11
N ILE A 86 -4.65 7.17 7.42
CA ILE A 86 -5.86 7.73 8.06
C ILE A 86 -6.02 9.22 7.71
N TRP A 87 -4.93 9.97 7.72
CA TRP A 87 -4.95 11.40 7.42
C TRP A 87 -5.14 11.75 5.94
N ALA A 88 -4.70 10.90 5.02
CA ALA A 88 -4.87 11.15 3.59
C ALA A 88 -6.35 11.19 3.22
N SER A 89 -7.19 10.48 4.00
CA SER A 89 -8.64 10.46 3.80
C SER A 89 -9.35 11.73 4.30
N GLU A 90 -8.82 12.40 5.32
CA GLU A 90 -9.44 13.59 5.92
C GLU A 90 -9.50 14.77 4.93
N GLU A 91 -8.54 14.85 4.01
CA GLU A 91 -8.47 15.87 2.98
C GLU A 91 -9.10 15.40 1.65
N ASN A 92 -9.81 14.27 1.63
CA ASN A 92 -10.32 13.59 0.41
C ASN A 92 -9.22 13.25 -0.62
N ILE A 93 -7.96 13.15 -0.19
CA ILE A 93 -6.80 12.88 -1.07
C ILE A 93 -6.65 11.37 -1.28
N GLY A 94 -7.01 10.55 -0.29
CA GLY A 94 -6.89 9.10 -0.36
C GLY A 94 -7.82 8.38 0.61
N GLY A 95 -8.92 7.85 0.08
CA GLY A 95 -9.85 6.99 0.82
C GLY A 95 -11.10 7.70 1.30
N THR A 96 -11.78 7.09 2.27
CA THR A 96 -13.03 7.61 2.84
C THR A 96 -12.71 8.39 4.11
N PRO A 97 -13.17 9.65 4.26
CA PRO A 97 -12.89 10.49 5.43
C PRO A 97 -13.17 9.77 6.76
N GLY A 98 -12.26 9.87 7.72
CA GLY A 98 -12.31 9.16 9.00
C GLY A 98 -11.95 7.68 8.95
N LEU A 99 -11.79 7.09 7.76
CA LEU A 99 -11.56 5.65 7.59
C LEU A 99 -10.22 5.34 6.91
N GLY A 100 -9.51 6.30 6.33
CA GLY A 100 -8.27 6.02 5.59
C GLY A 100 -8.55 5.36 4.24
N ASP A 101 -7.62 4.53 3.76
CA ASP A 101 -7.70 3.76 2.50
C ASP A 101 -8.78 2.65 2.55
N VAL A 102 -10.02 3.11 2.60
CA VAL A 102 -11.28 2.38 2.61
C VAL A 102 -12.16 3.01 1.54
N TRP A 103 -12.78 2.20 0.69
CA TRP A 103 -13.52 2.69 -0.46
C TRP A 103 -14.85 1.96 -0.66
N PRO A 104 -15.88 2.63 -1.20
CA PRO A 104 -17.12 1.97 -1.58
C PRO A 104 -16.92 1.07 -2.81
N CYS A 105 -17.49 -0.12 -2.75
CA CYS A 105 -17.44 -1.17 -3.76
C CYS A 105 -18.85 -1.69 -4.01
N THR A 106 -19.48 -1.20 -5.08
CA THR A 106 -20.87 -1.55 -5.40
C THR A 106 -21.08 -3.04 -5.66
N ALA A 107 -20.04 -3.75 -6.12
CA ALA A 107 -20.08 -5.18 -6.41
C ALA A 107 -20.35 -6.07 -5.18
N ILE A 108 -20.10 -5.57 -3.97
CA ILE A 108 -20.35 -6.29 -2.71
C ILE A 108 -21.51 -5.71 -1.90
N SER A 109 -22.27 -4.77 -2.47
CA SER A 109 -23.40 -4.16 -1.78
C SER A 109 -24.44 -5.22 -1.39
N ASN A 110 -24.80 -5.25 -0.11
CA ASN A 110 -25.84 -6.10 0.45
C ASN A 110 -27.00 -5.24 1.01
N ASP A 111 -28.06 -5.90 1.48
CA ASP A 111 -29.25 -5.24 2.06
C ASP A 111 -28.91 -4.39 3.31
N GLU A 112 -27.74 -4.58 3.91
CA GLU A 112 -27.27 -3.85 5.10
C GLU A 112 -26.49 -2.57 4.75
N ASN A 113 -26.43 -2.16 3.47
CA ASN A 113 -25.66 -1.00 2.98
C ASN A 113 -24.17 -1.03 3.38
N THR A 114 -23.60 -2.21 3.67
CA THR A 114 -22.17 -2.36 3.94
C THR A 114 -21.44 -2.66 2.65
N ASN A 115 -21.08 -1.61 1.91
CA ASN A 115 -20.37 -1.75 0.63
C ASN A 115 -18.92 -1.26 0.70
N LEU A 116 -18.31 -1.16 1.89
CA LEU A 116 -16.95 -0.66 2.04
C LEU A 116 -15.91 -1.79 1.99
N VAL A 117 -14.79 -1.55 1.32
CA VAL A 117 -13.61 -2.42 1.31
C VAL A 117 -12.44 -1.67 1.93
N SER A 118 -11.86 -2.24 2.98
CA SER A 118 -10.67 -1.70 3.66
C SER A 118 -9.39 -2.29 3.10
N PHE A 119 -8.45 -1.44 2.70
CA PHE A 119 -7.16 -1.85 2.15
C PHE A 119 -5.99 -1.49 3.07
N HIS A 120 -5.96 -0.24 3.55
CA HIS A 120 -4.88 0.30 4.38
C HIS A 120 -3.49 -0.07 3.84
N LYS A 121 -3.29 0.06 2.52
CA LYS A 121 -2.13 -0.49 1.80
C LYS A 121 -0.82 -0.06 2.44
N LEU A 122 -0.67 1.23 2.74
CA LEU A 122 0.58 1.74 3.29
C LEU A 122 0.80 1.31 4.74
N SER A 123 -0.25 1.21 5.56
CA SER A 123 -0.12 0.66 6.93
C SER A 123 0.34 -0.80 6.90
N GLN A 124 -0.24 -1.62 6.01
CA GLN A 124 0.22 -3.00 5.80
C GLN A 124 1.66 -3.05 5.31
N TRP A 125 2.04 -2.17 4.40
CA TRP A 125 3.42 -2.09 3.91
C TRP A 125 4.40 -1.75 5.03
N ILE A 126 4.10 -0.75 5.86
CA ILE A 126 4.93 -0.41 7.04
C ILE A 126 5.11 -1.63 7.93
N VAL A 127 4.04 -2.38 8.21
CA VAL A 127 4.11 -3.62 9.00
C VAL A 127 5.04 -4.65 8.37
N PHE A 128 4.87 -4.95 7.08
CA PHE A 128 5.77 -5.87 6.38
C PHE A 128 7.23 -5.43 6.42
N SER A 129 7.49 -4.12 6.35
CA SER A 129 8.85 -3.57 6.39
C SER A 129 9.50 -3.61 7.79
N ILE A 130 8.73 -3.52 8.87
CA ILE A 130 9.27 -3.51 10.23
C ILE A 130 9.34 -4.89 10.90
N ILE A 131 8.57 -5.88 10.42
CA ILE A 131 8.64 -7.26 10.95
C ILE A 131 10.06 -7.81 10.84
N GLU A 132 10.68 -7.71 9.66
CA GLU A 132 12.03 -8.26 9.45
C GLU A 132 13.09 -7.68 10.41
N PRO A 133 13.24 -6.36 10.57
CA PRO A 133 14.20 -5.81 11.54
C PRO A 133 13.83 -6.15 12.99
N MET A 134 12.55 -6.24 13.36
CA MET A 134 12.15 -6.67 14.71
C MET A 134 12.59 -8.12 14.98
N GLU A 135 12.35 -9.03 14.03
CA GLU A 135 12.72 -10.44 14.17
C GLU A 135 14.24 -10.62 14.17
N LYS A 136 14.96 -10.00 13.22
CA LYS A 136 16.40 -10.21 13.03
C LYS A 136 17.27 -9.48 14.05
N LEU A 137 16.90 -8.27 14.47
CA LEU A 137 17.74 -7.45 15.34
C LEU A 137 17.36 -7.58 16.82
N LEU A 138 16.08 -7.76 17.13
CA LEU A 138 15.60 -7.82 18.52
C LEU A 138 15.28 -9.25 18.98
N GLY A 139 15.31 -10.24 18.06
CA GLY A 139 14.84 -11.59 18.35
C GLY A 139 13.34 -11.64 18.62
N ALA A 140 12.58 -10.61 18.23
CA ALA A 140 11.15 -10.58 18.45
C ALA A 140 10.46 -11.67 17.63
N THR A 141 9.31 -12.14 18.10
CA THR A 141 8.39 -12.97 17.32
C THR A 141 7.10 -12.17 17.15
N ILE A 142 6.71 -11.92 15.89
CA ILE A 142 5.46 -11.22 15.61
C ILE A 142 4.36 -12.24 15.37
N GLU A 143 3.37 -12.26 16.26
CA GLU A 143 2.22 -13.17 16.19
C GLU A 143 1.06 -12.53 15.41
N GLY A 144 0.24 -13.36 14.74
CA GLY A 144 -0.91 -12.89 13.95
C GLY A 144 -0.55 -12.34 12.57
N THR A 145 0.66 -12.63 12.05
CA THR A 145 1.06 -12.19 10.71
C THR A 145 0.20 -12.78 9.59
N ASP A 146 -0.58 -13.82 9.88
CA ASP A 146 -1.60 -14.40 9.00
C ASP A 146 -2.88 -13.56 8.88
N LEU A 147 -3.06 -12.55 9.74
CA LEU A 147 -4.13 -11.55 9.63
C LEU A 147 -3.80 -10.43 8.62
N LEU A 148 -2.53 -10.34 8.20
CA LEU A 148 -2.11 -9.40 7.16
C LEU A 148 -2.56 -9.92 5.80
N THR A 149 -2.93 -9.01 4.93
CA THR A 149 -3.40 -9.34 3.58
C THR A 149 -2.31 -9.04 2.55
N PRO A 150 -2.45 -9.57 1.33
CA PRO A 150 -1.67 -9.08 0.22
C PRO A 150 -1.87 -7.59 -0.02
N LEU A 151 -0.87 -6.93 -0.59
CA LEU A 151 -0.96 -5.52 -0.90
C LEU A 151 -1.77 -5.32 -2.19
N PRO A 152 -2.84 -4.51 -2.19
CA PRO A 152 -3.59 -4.09 -3.39
C PRO A 152 -2.80 -3.05 -4.19
N ASP A 153 -1.55 -3.38 -4.49
CA ASP A 153 -0.64 -2.57 -5.27
C ASP A 153 -0.86 -2.83 -6.77
N TYR A 154 -0.64 -1.80 -7.59
CA TYR A 154 -0.84 -1.88 -9.03
C TYR A 154 0.09 -2.89 -9.70
N CYS A 155 1.28 -3.15 -9.15
CA CYS A 155 2.15 -4.21 -9.71
C CYS A 155 1.55 -5.59 -9.47
N ASN A 156 1.01 -5.81 -8.26
CA ASN A 156 0.33 -7.04 -7.86
C ASN A 156 -0.97 -7.26 -8.64
N GLY A 157 -1.80 -6.23 -8.78
CA GLY A 157 -3.02 -6.30 -9.56
C GLY A 157 -2.74 -6.40 -11.06
N GLY A 158 -1.65 -5.77 -11.50
CA GLY A 158 -1.22 -5.74 -12.89
C GLY A 158 -0.75 -7.11 -13.35
N PHE A 159 0.00 -7.81 -12.49
CA PHE A 159 0.36 -9.21 -12.65
C PHE A 159 -0.87 -10.07 -13.01
N LEU A 160 -1.99 -9.91 -12.29
CA LEU A 160 -3.21 -10.69 -12.56
C LEU A 160 -3.83 -10.40 -13.93
N ILE A 161 -3.73 -9.15 -14.41
CA ILE A 161 -4.29 -8.78 -15.71
C ILE A 161 -3.35 -9.19 -16.85
N ASP A 162 -2.06 -8.91 -16.74
CA ASP A 162 -1.09 -9.22 -17.80
C ASP A 162 -0.88 -10.73 -17.97
N PHE A 163 -1.07 -11.54 -16.92
CA PHE A 163 -1.16 -13.01 -17.05
C PHE A 163 -2.50 -13.52 -17.60
N GLY A 164 -3.47 -12.64 -17.84
CA GLY A 164 -4.80 -12.99 -18.35
C GLY A 164 -5.72 -13.64 -17.31
N PHE A 165 -5.41 -13.55 -16.02
CA PHE A 165 -6.25 -14.08 -14.95
C PHE A 165 -7.46 -13.17 -14.68
N LEU A 166 -7.26 -11.85 -14.79
CA LEU A 166 -8.32 -10.83 -14.77
C LEU A 166 -8.35 -10.08 -16.10
N THR A 167 -9.51 -9.55 -16.45
CA THR A 167 -9.66 -8.64 -17.60
C THR A 167 -10.75 -7.63 -17.28
N LEU A 168 -10.59 -6.39 -17.75
CA LEU A 168 -11.62 -5.38 -17.66
C LEU A 168 -12.86 -5.79 -18.46
N LYS A 169 -14.05 -5.40 -17.95
CA LYS A 169 -15.28 -5.48 -18.75
C LYS A 169 -15.09 -4.62 -20.01
N PRO A 170 -15.61 -5.02 -21.18
CA PRO A 170 -15.40 -4.26 -22.43
C PRO A 170 -15.77 -2.78 -22.32
N SER A 171 -16.88 -2.47 -21.64
CA SER A 171 -17.32 -1.09 -21.41
C SER A 171 -16.35 -0.27 -20.55
N ASP A 172 -15.77 -0.87 -19.51
CA ASP A 172 -14.79 -0.20 -18.65
C ASP A 172 -13.46 -0.02 -19.37
N TYR A 173 -13.03 -0.99 -20.17
CA TYR A 173 -11.85 -0.85 -21.01
C TYR A 173 -11.99 0.35 -21.95
N GLU A 174 -13.09 0.42 -22.72
CA GLU A 174 -13.34 1.55 -23.63
C GLU A 174 -13.40 2.89 -22.89
N ARG A 175 -14.02 2.92 -21.71
CA ARG A 175 -14.09 4.12 -20.84
C ARG A 175 -12.70 4.56 -20.39
N GLY A 176 -11.88 3.63 -19.90
CA GLY A 176 -10.51 3.92 -19.48
C GLY A 176 -9.63 4.41 -20.62
N ILE A 177 -9.78 3.88 -21.83
CA ILE A 177 -9.04 4.35 -23.02
C ILE A 177 -9.44 5.79 -23.37
N LYS A 178 -10.74 6.13 -23.32
CA LYS A 178 -11.21 7.51 -23.52
C LYS A 178 -10.63 8.46 -22.46
N ASN A 179 -10.58 8.04 -21.20
CA ASN A 179 -9.97 8.80 -20.12
C ASN A 179 -8.48 9.05 -20.36
N TYR A 180 -7.74 8.01 -20.78
CA TYR A 180 -6.33 8.13 -21.12
C TYR A 180 -6.12 9.17 -22.23
N HIS A 181 -6.90 9.09 -23.31
CA HIS A 181 -6.80 10.05 -24.41
C HIS A 181 -7.09 11.48 -23.95
N ALA A 182 -8.13 11.69 -23.16
CA ALA A 182 -8.43 13.00 -22.59
C ALA A 182 -7.27 13.53 -21.73
N ASN A 183 -6.66 12.68 -20.89
CA ASN A 183 -5.52 13.05 -20.06
C ASN A 183 -4.27 13.37 -20.91
N SER A 184 -4.01 12.61 -21.97
CA SER A 184 -2.87 12.82 -22.88
C SER A 184 -2.92 14.14 -23.65
N LEU A 185 -4.07 14.82 -23.69
CA LEU A 185 -4.22 16.16 -24.28
C LEU A 185 -3.80 17.27 -23.32
N LEU A 186 -3.66 17.00 -22.02
CA LEU A 186 -3.23 17.99 -21.03
C LEU A 186 -1.72 18.28 -21.14
N PRO A 187 -1.29 19.50 -20.78
CA PRO A 187 0.13 19.83 -20.71
C PRO A 187 0.90 18.86 -19.79
N TYR A 188 2.12 18.50 -20.20
CA TYR A 188 3.07 17.67 -19.42
C TYR A 188 2.64 16.23 -19.12
N GLN A 189 1.54 15.75 -19.72
CA GLN A 189 1.13 14.35 -19.60
C GLN A 189 1.81 13.46 -20.66
N PRO A 190 2.19 12.21 -20.32
CA PRO A 190 2.76 11.27 -21.27
C PRO A 190 1.74 10.88 -22.36
N LYS A 191 2.24 10.60 -23.57
CA LYS A 191 1.42 10.28 -24.76
C LYS A 191 1.88 9.01 -25.49
N VAL A 192 2.70 8.20 -24.84
CA VAL A 192 3.51 7.17 -25.51
C VAL A 192 2.85 5.80 -25.55
N GLU A 193 2.16 5.37 -24.50
CA GLU A 193 1.49 4.06 -24.46
C GLU A 193 0.08 4.17 -23.91
N VAL A 194 -0.89 3.69 -24.69
CA VAL A 194 -2.31 3.76 -24.36
C VAL A 194 -2.67 2.58 -23.46
N ALA A 195 -3.01 2.88 -22.21
CA ALA A 195 -3.59 1.92 -21.28
C ALA A 195 -4.84 2.52 -20.62
N PRO A 196 -5.85 1.71 -20.25
CA PRO A 196 -7.04 2.20 -19.56
C PRO A 196 -6.69 2.99 -18.31
N MET A 197 -7.19 4.23 -18.21
CA MET A 197 -6.92 5.15 -17.10
C MET A 197 -8.16 5.43 -16.27
N PHE A 198 -8.01 5.41 -14.95
CA PHE A 198 -9.07 5.73 -14.00
C PHE A 198 -8.53 6.56 -12.83
N ASP A 199 -9.41 7.33 -12.19
CA ASP A 199 -9.11 7.97 -10.91
C ASP A 199 -9.06 6.92 -9.79
N MET A 200 -8.30 7.21 -8.73
CA MET A 200 -8.16 6.30 -7.58
C MET A 200 -9.52 5.92 -6.94
N SER A 201 -10.47 6.84 -6.97
CA SER A 201 -11.83 6.66 -6.43
C SER A 201 -12.80 5.93 -7.37
N ASP A 202 -12.36 5.57 -8.58
CA ASP A 202 -13.22 4.88 -9.55
C ASP A 202 -13.60 3.48 -9.03
N PRO A 203 -14.87 3.05 -9.19
CA PRO A 203 -15.30 1.70 -8.80
C PRO A 203 -14.45 0.59 -9.44
N VAL A 204 -13.95 0.78 -10.66
CA VAL A 204 -13.07 -0.19 -11.33
C VAL A 204 -11.78 -0.40 -10.54
N VAL A 205 -11.20 0.68 -10.01
CA VAL A 205 -9.97 0.62 -9.21
C VAL A 205 -10.23 -0.08 -7.89
N THR A 206 -11.34 0.24 -7.22
CA THR A 206 -11.72 -0.41 -5.96
C THR A 206 -11.98 -1.91 -6.17
N GLU A 207 -12.74 -2.30 -7.18
CA GLU A 207 -12.99 -3.71 -7.52
C GLU A 207 -11.70 -4.45 -7.86
N TRP A 208 -10.84 -3.86 -8.70
CA TRP A 208 -9.56 -4.46 -9.07
C TRP A 208 -8.64 -4.66 -7.86
N ARG A 209 -8.55 -3.66 -6.97
CA ARG A 209 -7.79 -3.75 -5.72
C ARG A 209 -8.33 -4.84 -4.80
N ALA A 210 -9.66 -4.94 -4.65
CA ALA A 210 -10.31 -5.99 -3.86
C ALA A 210 -10.03 -7.40 -4.41
N LEU A 211 -10.19 -7.58 -5.73
CA LEU A 211 -9.88 -8.84 -6.41
C LEU A 211 -8.39 -9.18 -6.29
N THR A 212 -7.51 -8.19 -6.33
CA THR A 212 -6.05 -8.39 -6.14
C THR A 212 -5.78 -9.02 -4.78
N VAL A 213 -6.32 -8.46 -3.69
CA VAL A 213 -6.16 -9.04 -2.35
C VAL A 213 -6.69 -10.47 -2.29
N ALA A 214 -7.93 -10.67 -2.73
CA ALA A 214 -8.59 -11.97 -2.66
C ALA A 214 -7.87 -13.07 -3.46
N TYR A 215 -7.44 -12.77 -4.69
CA TYR A 215 -6.79 -13.76 -5.54
C TYR A 215 -5.33 -14.00 -5.17
N LEU A 216 -4.61 -13.01 -4.66
CA LEU A 216 -3.25 -13.22 -4.19
C LEU A 216 -3.18 -14.16 -2.98
N ASP A 217 -4.19 -14.17 -2.11
CA ASP A 217 -4.27 -15.18 -1.04
C ASP A 217 -4.42 -16.60 -1.60
N LEU A 218 -5.26 -16.78 -2.60
CA LEU A 218 -5.44 -18.07 -3.28
C LEU A 218 -4.15 -18.51 -4.00
N ILE A 219 -3.49 -17.58 -4.70
CA ILE A 219 -2.21 -17.84 -5.37
C ILE A 219 -1.14 -18.20 -4.35
N ALA A 220 -1.02 -17.45 -3.26
CA ALA A 220 -0.07 -17.72 -2.19
C ALA A 220 -0.21 -19.14 -1.65
N GLU A 221 -1.44 -19.59 -1.41
CA GLU A 221 -1.71 -20.94 -0.96
C GLU A 221 -1.38 -22.00 -2.02
N ARG A 222 -1.73 -21.78 -3.29
CA ARG A 222 -1.40 -22.72 -4.38
C ARG A 222 0.10 -22.83 -4.64
N VAL A 223 0.84 -21.73 -4.53
CA VAL A 223 2.31 -21.74 -4.64
C VAL A 223 2.91 -22.55 -3.50
N ARG A 224 2.48 -22.32 -2.25
CA ARG A 224 2.93 -23.11 -1.09
C ARG A 224 2.66 -24.60 -1.26
N GLN A 225 1.47 -24.98 -1.73
CA GLN A 225 1.12 -26.37 -2.00
C GLN A 225 2.00 -26.99 -3.08
N SER A 226 2.24 -26.26 -4.17
CA SER A 226 3.07 -26.72 -5.29
C SER A 226 4.52 -26.98 -4.88
N PHE A 227 5.08 -26.13 -4.02
CA PHE A 227 6.44 -26.28 -3.49
C PHE A 227 6.52 -27.08 -2.19
N ARG A 228 5.37 -27.51 -1.63
CA ARG A 228 5.25 -28.19 -0.32
C ARG A 228 5.90 -27.40 0.82
N LEU A 229 5.73 -26.08 0.81
CA LEU A 229 6.26 -25.16 1.82
C LEU A 229 5.15 -24.70 2.77
N SER A 230 5.49 -24.51 4.04
CA SER A 230 4.58 -23.94 5.03
C SER A 230 4.59 -22.40 4.97
N LYS A 231 3.58 -21.75 5.57
CA LYS A 231 3.55 -20.28 5.74
C LYS A 231 4.78 -19.71 6.44
N LYS A 232 5.45 -20.52 7.29
CA LYS A 232 6.68 -20.14 7.99
C LYS A 232 7.91 -20.12 7.08
N LEU A 233 7.97 -21.04 6.11
CA LEU A 233 9.09 -21.14 5.18
C LEU A 233 8.91 -20.22 3.96
N LEU A 234 7.66 -19.95 3.59
CA LEU A 234 7.30 -19.04 2.51
C LEU A 234 6.19 -18.10 3.00
N SER A 235 6.61 -16.98 3.59
CA SER A 235 5.71 -15.96 4.13
C SER A 235 4.93 -15.27 3.01
N LEU A 236 3.85 -14.59 3.39
CA LEU A 236 3.07 -13.80 2.44
C LEU A 236 3.90 -12.66 1.83
N SER A 237 4.71 -11.97 2.65
CA SER A 237 5.60 -10.90 2.19
C SER A 237 6.62 -11.37 1.16
N GLN A 238 7.19 -12.57 1.34
CA GLN A 238 8.12 -13.17 0.37
C GLN A 238 7.43 -13.49 -0.96
N LEU A 239 6.21 -14.05 -0.92
CA LEU A 239 5.41 -14.35 -2.10
C LEU A 239 5.05 -13.10 -2.90
N ILE A 240 4.75 -12.00 -2.20
CA ILE A 240 4.40 -10.74 -2.84
C ILE A 240 5.65 -10.08 -3.42
N GLN A 241 6.64 -9.76 -2.58
CA GLN A 241 7.80 -8.99 -3.00
C GLN A 241 8.67 -9.76 -3.99
N GLY A 242 8.96 -11.03 -3.71
CA GLY A 242 9.78 -11.90 -4.56
C GLY A 242 9.00 -12.62 -5.66
N GLY A 243 7.67 -12.51 -5.67
CA GLY A 243 6.81 -13.15 -6.66
C GLY A 243 5.99 -12.11 -7.42
N THR A 244 4.72 -11.93 -7.06
CA THR A 244 3.75 -11.20 -7.89
C THR A 244 4.09 -9.74 -8.12
N TRP A 245 4.70 -9.06 -7.15
CA TRP A 245 5.10 -7.66 -7.30
C TRP A 245 6.25 -7.52 -8.31
N SER A 246 7.31 -8.32 -8.14
CA SER A 246 8.47 -8.31 -9.04
C SER A 246 8.10 -8.77 -10.45
N ALA A 247 7.35 -9.87 -10.57
CA ALA A 247 6.88 -10.38 -11.84
C ALA A 247 5.91 -9.41 -12.53
N GLY A 248 5.02 -8.75 -11.77
CA GLY A 248 4.12 -7.72 -12.31
C GLY A 248 4.87 -6.52 -12.88
N ARG A 249 5.95 -6.09 -12.23
CA ARG A 249 6.84 -5.05 -12.76
C ARG A 249 7.55 -5.47 -14.04
N GLU A 250 8.10 -6.68 -14.06
CA GLU A 250 8.78 -7.21 -15.25
C GLU A 250 7.82 -7.33 -16.44
N LEU A 251 6.59 -7.79 -16.20
CA LEU A 251 5.56 -7.86 -17.23
C LEU A 251 5.11 -6.49 -17.73
N ALA A 252 5.00 -5.50 -16.84
CA ALA A 252 4.72 -4.13 -17.22
C ALA A 252 5.84 -3.57 -18.13
N GLU A 253 7.11 -3.80 -17.79
CA GLU A 253 8.26 -3.42 -18.61
C GLU A 253 8.25 -4.11 -19.98
N ILE A 254 7.91 -5.39 -20.06
CA ILE A 254 7.83 -6.14 -21.33
C ILE A 254 6.65 -5.68 -22.19
N SER A 255 5.47 -5.50 -21.57
CA SER A 255 4.22 -5.23 -22.28
C SER A 255 4.07 -3.76 -22.67
N ARG A 256 4.70 -2.87 -21.88
CA ARG A 256 4.61 -1.41 -21.95
C ARG A 256 6.02 -0.80 -21.80
N PRO A 257 6.94 -1.04 -22.76
CA PRO A 257 8.36 -0.68 -22.65
C PRO A 257 8.66 0.83 -22.63
N ASN A 258 7.72 1.70 -22.94
CA ASN A 258 7.94 3.15 -22.89
C ASN A 258 7.53 3.76 -21.55
N THR A 259 6.51 3.20 -20.89
CA THR A 259 5.96 3.73 -19.63
C THR A 259 6.29 2.87 -18.42
N HIS A 260 6.48 1.56 -18.64
CA HIS A 260 6.60 0.53 -17.61
C HIS A 260 5.42 0.52 -16.63
N GLU A 261 4.28 1.08 -17.06
CA GLU A 261 3.09 1.22 -16.24
C GLU A 261 2.30 -0.09 -16.16
N PRO A 262 1.51 -0.29 -15.09
CA PRO A 262 0.57 -1.38 -15.00
C PRO A 262 -0.50 -1.35 -16.12
N PRO A 263 -1.20 -2.46 -16.39
CA PRO A 263 -2.29 -2.56 -17.37
C PRO A 263 -3.50 -1.66 -17.11
N ILE A 264 -3.62 -1.13 -15.89
CA ILE A 264 -4.59 -0.11 -15.51
C ILE A 264 -3.82 1.05 -14.90
N VAL A 265 -3.88 2.22 -15.53
CA VAL A 265 -3.21 3.43 -15.08
C VAL A 265 -4.09 4.15 -14.08
N ILE A 266 -3.55 4.44 -12.91
CA ILE A 266 -4.21 5.30 -11.93
C ILE A 266 -3.75 6.72 -12.20
N LYS A 267 -4.69 7.63 -12.46
CA LYS A 267 -4.38 9.01 -12.74
C LYS A 267 -3.68 9.64 -11.54
N ALA A 268 -2.46 10.13 -11.74
CA ALA A 268 -1.78 10.97 -10.77
C ALA A 268 -2.48 12.34 -10.72
N THR A 269 -2.79 12.81 -9.52
CA THR A 269 -3.30 14.17 -9.28
C THR A 269 -2.25 15.23 -9.56
#